data_AF-A0A959NZR0-F1
#
_entry.id   AF-A0A959NZR0-F1
#
_cell.length_a   1.000
_cell.length_b   1.000
_cell.length_c   1.000
_cell.angle_alpha   90.00
_cell.angle_beta   90.00
_cell.angle_gamma   90.00
#
_symmetry.space_group_name_H-M   'P 1'
#
loop_
_entity.id
_entity.type
_entity.pdbx_description
1 polymer ?
#
loop_
_entity_poly.entity_id
_entity_poly.type
_entity_poly.pdbx_seq_one_letter_code
_entity_poly.pdbx_strand_id
1 'polypeptide(L)' 'VLMLGFMNREALSETIKEQKVVFFSRSKNRLWLKGETSKNYLNVVSINTDCDNDTLLIYAKPDGPTCHTG' A
#
# COMPACT_ATOMS: atom_id res chain seq x y z
N VAL A 1 9.21 3.80 9.50
CA VAL A 1 7.94 3.17 9.07
C VAL A 1 6.98 4.28 8.63
N LEU A 2 6.34 4.17 7.47
CA LEU A 2 5.45 5.23 6.95
C LEU A 2 3.99 5.04 7.40
N MET A 3 3.47 3.82 7.32
CA MET A 3 2.10 3.47 7.73
C MET A 3 1.92 1.95 7.79
N LEU A 4 0.79 1.52 8.36
CA LEU A 4 0.30 0.15 8.33
C LEU A 4 -1.06 0.13 7.60
N GLY A 5 -1.32 -0.90 6.81
CA GLY A 5 -2.60 -1.09 6.12
C GLY A 5 -2.86 -2.56 5.86
N PHE A 6 -4.07 -2.86 5.39
CA PHE A 6 -4.51 -4.23 5.10
C PHE A 6 -4.67 -4.42 3.60
N MET A 7 -4.31 -5.60 3.11
CA MET A 7 -4.53 -6.02 1.72
C MET A 7 -5.34 -7.31 1.73
N ASN A 8 -6.33 -7.39 0.84
CA ASN A 8 -6.85 -8.68 0.39
C ASN A 8 -6.02 -9.15 -0.82
N ARG A 9 -6.32 -10.34 -1.36
CA ARG A 9 -5.61 -10.90 -2.52
C ARG A 9 -5.64 -9.97 -3.74
N GLU A 10 -6.77 -9.31 -3.97
CA GLU A 10 -6.95 -8.39 -5.09
C GLU A 10 -6.08 -7.13 -4.94
N ALA A 11 -6.03 -6.53 -3.76
CA ALA A 11 -5.18 -5.37 -3.46
C ALA A 11 -3.69 -5.67 -3.66
N LEU A 12 -3.23 -6.86 -3.25
CA LEU A 12 -1.85 -7.29 -3.50
C LEU A 12 -1.59 -7.49 -5.00
N SER A 13 -2.52 -8.12 -5.73
CA SER A 13 -2.42 -8.30 -7.18
C SER A 13 -2.32 -6.98 -7.93
N GLU A 14 -3.19 -6.00 -7.60
CA GLU A 14 -3.13 -4.67 -8.20
C GLU A 14 -1.86 -3.91 -7.78
N THR A 15 -1.37 -4.09 -6.54
CA THR A 15 -0.10 -3.49 -6.12
C THR A 15 1.07 -3.96 -6.98
N ILE A 16 1.14 -5.27 -7.27
CA ILE A 16 2.19 -5.85 -8.12
C ILE A 16 2.06 -5.36 -9.56
N LYS A 17 0.84 -5.28 -10.08
CA LYS A 17 0.58 -4.85 -11.46
C LYS A 17 0.87 -3.36 -11.68
N GLU A 18 0.37 -2.50 -10.79
CA GLU A 18 0.46 -1.04 -10.91
C GLU A 18 1.79 -0.47 -10.39
N GLN A 19 2.59 -1.27 -9.69
CA GLN A 19 3.82 -0.84 -9.00
C GLN A 19 3.58 0.32 -8.01
N LYS A 20 2.36 0.41 -7.47
CA LYS A 20 1.93 1.39 -6.47
C LYS A 20 1.15 0.70 -5.38
N VAL A 21 1.32 1.14 -4.13
CA VAL A 21 0.66 0.50 -2.99
C VAL A 21 -0.86 0.71 -3.05
N VAL A 22 -1.59 -0.41 -3.20
CA VAL A 22 -3.06 -0.48 -3.16
C VAL A 22 -3.47 -1.24 -1.89
N PHE A 23 -4.32 -0.61 -1.08
CA PHE A 23 -4.87 -1.22 0.12
C PHE A 23 -6.30 -1.71 -0.12
N PHE A 24 -6.76 -2.56 0.80
CA PHE A 24 -8.17 -2.89 0.94
C PHE A 24 -8.76 -2.18 2.17
N SER A 25 -9.72 -1.29 1.96
CA SER A 25 -10.43 -0.64 3.05
C SER A 25 -11.48 -1.58 3.62
N ARG A 26 -11.21 -2.14 4.80
CA ARG A 26 -12.15 -3.03 5.49
C ARG A 26 -13.47 -2.36 5.88
N SER A 27 -13.47 -1.05 6.14
CA SER A 27 -14.68 -0.30 6.49
C SER A 27 -15.53 0.09 5.28
N LYS A 28 -14.89 0.40 4.14
CA LYS A 28 -15.59 0.77 2.89
C LYS A 28 -15.77 -0.40 1.92
N ASN A 29 -15.26 -1.58 2.27
CA ASN A 29 -15.30 -2.80 1.48
C ASN A 29 -14.88 -2.60 0.00
N ARG A 30 -13.76 -1.89 -0.22
CA ARG A 30 -13.27 -1.54 -1.56
C ARG A 30 -11.74 -1.40 -1.59
N LEU A 31 -11.17 -1.53 -2.79
CA LEU A 31 -9.79 -1.16 -3.06
C LEU A 31 -9.57 0.35 -2.88
N TRP A 32 -8.35 0.71 -2.48
CA TRP A 32 -7.94 2.08 -2.28
C TRP A 32 -6.48 2.25 -2.69
N LEU A 33 -6.23 3.00 -3.77
CA LEU A 33 -4.89 3.34 -4.20
C LEU A 33 -4.34 4.45 -3.30
N LYS A 34 -3.24 4.19 -2.58
CA LYS A 34 -2.65 5.21 -1.70
C LYS A 34 -2.21 6.41 -2.55
N GLY A 35 -2.78 7.58 -2.24
CA GLY A 35 -2.51 8.81 -2.98
C GLY A 35 -3.46 9.08 -4.15
N GLU A 36 -4.54 8.30 -4.34
CA GLU A 36 -5.52 8.53 -5.42
C GLU A 36 -6.05 9.97 -5.46
N THR A 37 -6.33 10.55 -4.28
CA THR A 37 -6.80 11.93 -4.13
C THR A 37 -5.66 12.93 -3.95
N SER A 38 -4.67 12.62 -3.09
CA SER A 38 -3.62 13.57 -2.69
C SER A 38 -2.43 13.63 -3.64
N LYS A 39 -2.34 12.71 -4.62
CA LYS A 39 -1.16 12.48 -5.49
C LYS A 39 0.13 12.07 -4.76
N ASN A 40 0.08 11.87 -3.44
CA ASN A 40 1.19 11.31 -2.67
C ASN A 40 1.15 9.78 -2.71
N TYR A 41 1.59 9.22 -3.83
CA TYR A 41 1.67 7.78 -4.04
C TYR A 41 2.84 7.16 -3.27
N LEU A 42 2.76 5.84 -3.10
CA LEU A 42 3.87 5.01 -2.64
C LEU A 42 4.24 4.07 -3.79
N ASN A 43 5.35 4.33 -4.46
CA ASN A 43 5.85 3.52 -5.56
C ASN A 43 6.63 2.32 -5.01
N VAL A 44 6.23 1.11 -5.39
CA VAL A 44 6.79 -0.14 -4.84
C VAL A 44 8.25 -0.30 -5.28
N VAL A 45 9.11 -0.67 -4.34
CA VAL A 45 10.52 -1.03 -4.58
C VAL A 45 10.73 -2.51 -4.34
N SER A 46 10.23 -3.04 -3.23
CA SER A 46 10.22 -4.48 -2.94
C SER A 46 9.05 -4.87 -2.04
N ILE A 47 8.69 -6.14 -2.09
CA ILE A 47 7.68 -6.76 -1.22
C ILE A 47 8.31 -8.00 -0.62
N ASN A 48 8.25 -8.10 0.71
CA ASN A 48 8.82 -9.19 1.49
C ASN A 48 7.75 -9.75 2.44
N THR A 49 7.86 -11.02 2.79
CA THR A 49 6.98 -11.69 3.77
C THR A 49 7.76 -11.93 5.07
N ASP A 50 7.04 -12.12 6.16
CA ASP A 50 7.59 -12.69 7.39
C ASP A 50 7.65 -14.23 7.34
N CYS A 51 8.07 -14.86 8.45
CA CYS A 51 8.38 -16.29 8.49
C CYS A 51 7.15 -17.20 8.52
N ASP A 52 6.01 -16.71 9.01
CA ASP A 52 4.71 -17.38 9.02
C ASP A 52 3.79 -16.92 7.87
N ASN A 53 4.22 -15.93 7.08
CA ASN A 53 3.56 -15.43 5.88
C ASN A 53 2.19 -14.80 6.15
N ASP A 54 2.03 -14.16 7.30
CA ASP A 54 0.80 -13.44 7.64
C ASP A 54 0.94 -11.92 7.45
N THR A 55 2.18 -11.43 7.31
CA THR A 55 2.47 -10.00 7.13
C THR A 55 3.36 -9.74 5.92
N LEU A 56 3.09 -8.60 5.24
CA LEU A 56 3.92 -8.09 4.15
C LEU A 56 4.67 -6.82 4.57
N LEU A 57 5.97 -6.80 4.33
CA LEU A 57 6.79 -5.59 4.38
C LEU A 57 6.98 -5.05 2.96
N ILE A 58 6.42 -3.87 2.70
CA ILE A 58 6.57 -3.18 1.42
C ILE A 58 7.55 -2.02 1.58
N TYR A 59 8.70 -2.12 0.92
CA TYR A 59 9.59 -0.99 0.71
C TYR A 59 9.05 -0.16 -0.45
N ALA A 60 8.77 1.12 -0.20
CA ALA A 60 8.20 2.02 -1.20
C ALA A 60 8.83 3.41 -1.14
N LYS A 61 8.94 4.04 -2.32
CA LYS A 61 9.37 5.43 -2.47
C LYS A 61 8.13 6.34 -2.50
N PRO A 62 7.97 7.24 -1.51
CA PRO A 62 6.86 8.19 -1.50
C PRO A 62 7.10 9.32 -2.51
N ASP A 63 6.04 9.76 -3.18
CA ASP A 63 6.06 10.94 -4.08
C ASP A 63 5.89 12.27 -3.33
N GLY A 64 5.53 12.22 -2.05
CA GLY A 64 5.29 13.38 -1.21
C GLY A 64 5.04 12.98 0.25
N PRO A 65 4.62 13.91 1.13
CA PRO A 65 4.32 13.59 2.52
C PRO A 65 3.25 12.49 2.59
N THR A 66 3.56 11.42 3.33
CA THR A 66 2.69 10.24 3.37
C THR A 66 1.47 10.49 4.26
N CYS A 67 1.65 11.24 5.35
CA CYS A 67 0.61 11.62 6.29
C CYS A 67 -0.19 12.83 5.79
N HIS A 68 -1.42 12.95 6.27
CA HIS A 68 -2.33 14.05 5.96
C HIS A 68 -2.02 15.33 6.75
N THR A 69 -1.12 15.28 7.73
CA THR A 69 -0.76 16.42 8.60
C THR A 69 0.42 17.24 8.08
N GLY A 70 1.06 16.82 6.98
CA GLY A 70 2.39 17.30 6.59
C GLY A 70 3.46 16.47 7.29
#